data_AF-A0A933B7U0-F1
#
_entry.id   AF-A0A933B7U0-F1
#
_cell.length_a   1.000
_cell.length_b   1.000
_cell.length_c   1.000
_cell.angle_alpha   90.00
_cell.angle_beta   90.00
_cell.angle_gamma   90.00
#
_symmetry.space_group_name_H-M   'P 1'
#
loop_
_entity.id
_entity.type
_entity.pdbx_description
1 polymer ?
#
loop_
_entity_poly.entity_id
_entity_poly.type
_entity_poly.pdbx_seq_one_letter_code
_entity_poly.pdbx_strand_id
1 'polypeptide(L)'
;MLHDAKGFTLIELMIVVVIIGILAAIAIPNFIAMQDRARESSVKGNMHSYQLAIEDFAVKSSGTYPVAADDAAVKANMPGGNYPKNPFTGANDAWTWGADPAAAGITGANPATTAGYIIKGYGKSALLSLTLTNG
;
A
#
# COMPACT_ATOMS: atom_id res chain seq x y z
N MET A 1 -35.35 38.28 36.53
CA MET A 1 -34.31 37.42 35.93
C MET A 1 -34.89 36.91 34.61
N LEU A 2 -34.59 37.56 33.49
CA LEU A 2 -35.15 37.18 32.18
C LEU A 2 -34.22 36.16 31.52
N HIS A 3 -34.74 34.96 31.26
CA HIS A 3 -34.08 33.94 30.44
C HIS A 3 -34.63 34.05 29.01
N ASP A 4 -33.87 34.67 28.12
CA ASP A 4 -34.07 34.58 26.66
C ASP A 4 -33.58 33.21 26.16
N ALA A 5 -34.41 32.18 26.30
CA ALA A 5 -34.16 30.91 25.63
C ALA A 5 -34.51 31.07 24.14
N LYS A 6 -33.57 31.58 23.34
CA LYS A 6 -33.67 31.57 21.88
C LYS A 6 -33.61 30.12 21.41
N GLY A 7 -34.76 29.57 21.02
CA GLY A 7 -34.85 28.25 20.40
C GLY A 7 -34.23 28.26 19.00
N PHE A 8 -33.52 27.18 18.67
CA PHE A 8 -32.96 26.95 17.33
C PHE A 8 -34.10 26.80 16.31
N THR A 9 -34.04 27.48 15.18
CA THR A 9 -35.10 27.36 14.16
C THR A 9 -34.90 26.11 13.31
N LEU A 10 -36.00 25.48 12.90
CA LEU A 10 -35.94 24.34 11.97
C LEU A 10 -35.30 24.75 10.63
N ILE A 11 -35.53 25.99 10.19
CA ILE A 11 -34.96 26.50 8.94
C ILE A 11 -33.44 26.66 9.01
N GLU A 12 -32.88 27.09 10.15
CA GLU A 12 -31.42 27.12 10.37
C GLU A 12 -30.83 25.73 10.26
N LEU A 13 -31.47 24.72 10.86
CA LEU A 13 -31.00 23.34 10.78
C LEU A 13 -31.08 22.80 9.35
N MET A 14 -32.14 23.13 8.62
CA MET A 14 -32.35 22.71 7.23
C MET A 14 -31.29 23.28 6.28
N ILE A 15 -30.94 24.56 6.40
CA ILE A 15 -29.91 25.18 5.55
C ILE A 15 -28.55 24.55 5.83
N VAL A 16 -28.22 24.27 7.09
CA VAL A 16 -26.94 23.65 7.48
C VAL A 16 -26.79 22.25 6.85
N VAL A 17 -27.82 21.40 6.94
CA VAL A 17 -27.72 20.05 6.35
C VAL A 17 -27.64 20.08 4.82
N VAL A 18 -28.27 21.06 4.17
CA VAL A 18 -28.16 21.25 2.71
C VAL A 18 -26.73 21.63 2.33
N ILE A 19 -26.11 22.58 3.04
CA ILE A 19 -24.72 23.00 2.77
C ILE A 19 -23.75 21.84 3.00
N ILE A 20 -23.88 21.13 4.14
CA ILE A 20 -23.04 19.95 4.43
C ILE A 20 -23.24 18.86 3.36
N GLY A 21 -24.47 18.67 2.89
CA GLY A 21 -24.78 17.72 1.81
C GLY A 21 -24.05 18.04 0.50
N ILE A 22 -24.03 19.31 0.09
CA ILE A 22 -23.31 19.76 -1.12
C ILE A 22 -21.80 19.55 -0.95
N LEU A 23 -21.24 19.93 0.20
CA LEU A 23 -19.80 19.77 0.47
C LEU A 23 -19.41 18.29 0.50
N ALA A 24 -20.20 17.43 1.15
CA ALA A 24 -19.96 16.00 1.23
C ALA A 24 -20.00 15.33 -0.15
N ALA A 25 -20.94 15.73 -1.02
CA ALA A 25 -21.06 15.19 -2.38
C ALA A 25 -19.79 15.39 -3.21
N ILE A 26 -19.08 16.51 -3.04
CA ILE A 26 -17.81 16.79 -3.74
C ILE A 26 -16.62 16.17 -3.00
N ALA A 27 -16.60 16.25 -1.67
CA ALA A 27 -15.45 15.84 -0.87
C ALA A 27 -15.26 14.32 -0.82
N ILE A 28 -16.33 13.54 -0.69
CA ILE A 28 -16.29 12.08 -0.55
C ILE A 28 -15.56 11.39 -1.74
N PRO A 29 -15.94 11.61 -3.01
CA PRO A 29 -15.26 10.92 -4.12
C PRO A 29 -13.78 11.30 -4.22
N ASN A 30 -13.44 12.56 -4.00
CA ASN A 30 -12.04 13.01 -4.00
C ASN A 30 -11.23 12.38 -2.85
N PHE A 31 -11.83 12.27 -1.66
CA PHE A 31 -11.20 11.65 -0.50
C PHE A 31 -10.93 10.16 -0.73
N ILE A 32 -11.86 9.42 -1.33
CA ILE A 32 -11.66 8.01 -1.69
C ILE A 32 -10.49 7.87 -2.68
N ALA A 33 -10.47 8.71 -3.73
CA ALA A 33 -9.38 8.70 -4.70
C ALA A 33 -8.01 9.08 -4.09
N MET A 34 -7.99 9.96 -3.08
CA MET A 34 -6.79 10.29 -2.33
C MET A 34 -6.31 9.10 -1.48
N GLN A 35 -7.21 8.42 -0.78
CA GLN A 35 -6.85 7.21 -0.04
C GLN A 35 -6.27 6.13 -0.94
N ASP A 36 -6.87 5.89 -2.12
CA ASP A 36 -6.37 4.89 -3.05
C ASP A 36 -4.95 5.20 -3.53
N ARG A 37 -4.68 6.48 -3.87
CA ARG A 37 -3.32 6.93 -4.22
C ARG A 37 -2.33 6.79 -3.07
N ALA A 38 -2.76 7.06 -1.84
CA ALA A 38 -1.93 6.88 -0.65
C ALA A 38 -1.59 5.40 -0.42
N ARG A 39 -2.57 4.49 -0.59
CA ARG A 39 -2.35 3.04 -0.52
C ARG A 39 -1.36 2.59 -1.59
N GLU A 40 -1.52 3.02 -2.85
CA GLU A 40 -0.58 2.71 -3.92
C GLU A 40 0.84 3.24 -3.66
N SER A 41 0.96 4.44 -3.08
CA SER A 41 2.26 4.97 -2.63
C SER A 41 2.88 4.09 -1.54
N SER A 42 2.08 3.56 -0.62
CA SER A 42 2.56 2.61 0.38
C SER A 42 3.00 1.29 -0.26
N VAL A 43 2.32 0.79 -1.30
CA VAL A 43 2.77 -0.39 -2.04
C VAL A 43 4.13 -0.15 -2.69
N LYS A 44 4.36 1.02 -3.29
CA LYS A 44 5.68 1.40 -3.82
C LYS A 44 6.76 1.42 -2.73
N GLY A 45 6.42 1.90 -1.53
CA GLY A 45 7.31 1.82 -0.36
C GLY A 45 7.62 0.39 0.06
N ASN A 46 6.61 -0.48 0.06
CA ASN A 46 6.77 -1.91 0.34
C ASN A 46 7.70 -2.55 -0.71
N MET A 47 7.50 -2.27 -2.01
CA MET A 47 8.38 -2.76 -3.08
C MET A 47 9.86 -2.43 -2.82
N HIS A 48 10.15 -1.21 -2.35
CA HIS A 48 11.52 -0.82 -2.01
C HIS A 48 12.03 -1.54 -0.75
N SER A 49 11.16 -1.80 0.23
CA SER A 49 11.52 -2.60 1.41
C SER A 49 11.89 -4.05 1.02
N TYR A 50 11.16 -4.65 0.08
CA TYR A 50 11.53 -5.94 -0.52
C TYR A 50 12.86 -5.85 -1.26
N GLN A 51 13.08 -4.80 -2.05
CA GLN A 51 14.32 -4.58 -2.78
C GLN A 51 15.52 -4.56 -1.82
N LEU A 52 15.45 -3.78 -0.74
CA LEU A 52 16.51 -3.69 0.25
C LEU A 52 16.78 -5.05 0.91
N ALA A 53 15.74 -5.82 1.26
CA ALA A 53 15.89 -7.14 1.86
C ALA A 53 16.54 -8.16 0.91
N ILE A 54 16.22 -8.07 -0.38
CA ILE A 54 16.83 -8.88 -1.44
C ILE A 54 18.30 -8.51 -1.63
N GLU A 55 18.62 -7.22 -1.73
CA GLU A 55 20.00 -6.76 -1.89
C GLU A 55 20.86 -7.12 -0.68
N ASP A 56 20.32 -6.96 0.53
CA ASP A 56 21.01 -7.38 1.77
C ASP A 56 21.25 -8.91 1.79
N PHE A 57 20.30 -9.70 1.30
CA PHE A 57 20.52 -11.15 1.11
C PHE A 57 21.65 -11.40 0.10
N ALA A 58 21.64 -10.73 -1.04
CA ALA A 58 22.64 -10.94 -2.09
C ALA A 58 24.05 -10.60 -1.60
N VAL A 59 24.21 -9.52 -0.82
CA VAL A 59 25.49 -9.15 -0.20
C VAL A 59 25.99 -10.27 0.72
N LYS A 60 25.11 -10.88 1.52
CA LYS A 60 25.46 -12.00 2.42
C LYS A 60 25.73 -13.30 1.66
N SER A 61 25.08 -13.50 0.53
CA SER A 61 25.13 -14.72 -0.30
C SER A 61 26.11 -14.60 -1.47
N SER A 62 27.17 -13.80 -1.31
CA SER A 62 28.25 -13.63 -2.30
C SER A 62 27.76 -13.22 -3.71
N GLY A 63 26.75 -12.36 -3.77
CA GLY A 63 26.15 -11.84 -5.01
C GLY A 63 25.04 -12.70 -5.59
N THR A 64 24.63 -13.77 -4.90
CA THR A 64 23.51 -14.63 -5.34
C THR A 64 22.18 -14.05 -4.85
N TYR A 65 21.26 -13.79 -5.78
CA TYR A 65 19.92 -13.31 -5.44
C TYR A 65 19.03 -14.43 -4.88
N PRO A 66 18.10 -14.10 -3.97
CA PRO A 66 17.21 -15.08 -3.35
C PRO A 66 16.17 -15.58 -4.34
N VAL A 67 15.79 -16.85 -4.18
CA VAL A 67 14.68 -17.49 -4.88
C VAL A 67 13.57 -17.86 -3.90
N ALA A 68 12.48 -18.48 -4.38
CA ALA A 68 11.35 -18.86 -3.55
C ALA A 68 11.72 -19.71 -2.30
N ALA A 69 12.81 -20.49 -2.38
CA ALA A 69 13.31 -21.28 -1.26
C ALA A 69 13.93 -20.43 -0.12
N ASP A 70 14.37 -19.21 -0.42
CA ASP A 70 15.06 -18.30 0.51
C ASP A 70 14.10 -17.32 1.20
N ASP A 71 12.78 -17.49 1.00
CA ASP A 71 11.76 -16.57 1.47
C ASP A 71 11.85 -16.26 2.98
N ALA A 72 12.18 -17.26 3.81
CA ALA A 72 12.37 -17.05 5.24
C ALA A 72 13.54 -16.11 5.55
N ALA A 73 14.63 -16.19 4.78
CA ALA A 73 15.79 -15.33 4.94
C ALA A 73 15.49 -13.90 4.46
N VAL A 74 14.78 -13.76 3.33
CA VAL A 74 14.32 -12.46 2.83
C VAL A 74 13.39 -11.78 3.83
N LYS A 75 12.43 -12.51 4.40
CA LYS A 75 11.55 -12.00 5.46
C LYS A 75 12.34 -11.56 6.70
N ALA A 76 13.37 -12.30 7.10
CA ALA A 76 14.20 -11.95 8.25
C ALA A 76 15.02 -10.66 8.02
N ASN A 77 15.40 -10.36 6.77
CA ASN A 77 16.12 -9.14 6.41
C ASN A 77 15.21 -7.89 6.30
N MET A 78 13.89 -8.06 6.37
CA MET A 78 12.96 -6.92 6.32
C MET A 78 12.92 -6.13 7.63
N PRO A 79 12.58 -4.84 7.58
CA PRO A 79 12.30 -4.06 8.78
C PRO A 79 11.22 -4.74 9.65
N GLY A 80 11.60 -5.15 10.85
CA GLY A 80 10.70 -5.86 11.79
C GLY A 80 10.60 -7.38 11.59
N GLY A 81 11.41 -7.97 10.69
CA GLY A 81 11.50 -9.42 10.50
C GLY A 81 10.22 -10.08 9.98
N ASN A 82 9.35 -9.30 9.33
CA ASN A 82 8.09 -9.76 8.78
C ASN A 82 7.76 -9.02 7.47
N TYR A 83 6.82 -9.56 6.69
CA TYR A 83 6.37 -8.87 5.48
C TYR A 83 5.74 -7.52 5.82
N PRO A 84 5.97 -6.48 4.99
CA PRO A 84 5.30 -5.21 5.12
C PRO A 84 3.77 -5.38 5.12
N LYS A 85 3.09 -4.53 5.88
CA LYS A 85 1.62 -4.50 5.88
C LYS A 85 1.10 -4.13 4.49
N ASN A 86 0.12 -4.89 4.03
CA ASN A 86 -0.66 -4.56 2.87
C ASN A 86 -1.58 -3.35 3.20
N PRO A 87 -1.50 -2.23 2.46
CA PRO A 87 -2.27 -1.03 2.75
C PRO A 87 -3.77 -1.14 2.43
N PHE A 88 -4.21 -2.21 1.74
CA PHE A 88 -5.62 -2.46 1.42
C PHE A 88 -6.30 -3.42 2.42
N THR A 89 -5.57 -4.41 2.96
CA THR A 89 -6.11 -5.40 3.90
C THR A 89 -5.69 -5.15 5.34
N GLY A 90 -4.58 -4.42 5.57
CA GLY A 90 -3.97 -4.21 6.88
C GLY A 90 -3.18 -5.42 7.42
N ALA A 91 -3.14 -6.52 6.68
CA ALA A 91 -2.45 -7.75 7.04
C ALA A 91 -1.00 -7.75 6.54
N ASN A 92 -0.14 -8.58 7.14
CA ASN A 92 1.22 -8.82 6.64
C ASN A 92 1.16 -9.90 5.54
N ASP A 93 0.60 -9.53 4.39
CA ASP A 93 0.45 -10.46 3.27
C ASP A 93 1.82 -10.81 2.68
N ALA A 94 2.07 -12.11 2.50
CA ALA A 94 3.28 -12.57 1.82
C ALA A 94 3.27 -12.12 0.36
N TRP A 95 4.45 -11.76 -0.14
CA TRP A 95 4.64 -11.48 -1.56
C TRP A 95 4.62 -12.76 -2.41
N THR A 96 4.63 -12.56 -3.73
CA THR A 96 4.60 -13.64 -4.72
C THR A 96 5.98 -13.85 -5.35
N TRP A 97 6.38 -15.12 -5.50
CA TRP A 97 7.65 -15.50 -6.13
C TRP A 97 7.43 -16.11 -7.51
N GLY A 98 8.24 -15.72 -8.49
CA GLY A 98 8.21 -16.29 -9.84
C GLY A 98 6.93 -15.97 -10.63
N ALA A 99 6.13 -15.04 -10.14
CA ALA A 99 4.90 -14.58 -10.79
C ALA A 99 4.64 -13.10 -10.45
N ASP A 100 3.96 -12.40 -11.36
CA ASP A 100 3.49 -11.04 -11.08
C ASP A 100 2.38 -11.11 -10.00
N PRO A 101 2.32 -10.14 -9.06
CA PRO A 101 1.26 -10.11 -8.06
C PRO A 101 -0.11 -9.92 -8.73
N ALA A 102 -1.15 -10.54 -8.17
CA ALA A 102 -2.49 -10.57 -8.78
C ALA A 102 -3.61 -9.95 -7.92
N ALA A 103 -3.28 -9.37 -6.76
CA ALA A 103 -4.27 -8.78 -5.85
C ALA A 103 -3.76 -7.51 -5.16
N ALA A 104 -4.68 -6.62 -4.79
CA ALA A 104 -4.38 -5.29 -4.27
C ALA A 104 -3.43 -5.30 -3.08
N GLY A 105 -2.37 -4.50 -3.19
CA GLY A 105 -1.37 -4.31 -2.14
C GLY A 105 -0.29 -5.36 -2.06
N ILE A 106 -0.40 -6.43 -2.85
CA ILE A 106 0.61 -7.50 -2.91
C ILE A 106 1.75 -7.07 -3.83
N THR A 107 2.97 -7.39 -3.43
CA THR A 107 4.18 -7.29 -4.24
C THR A 107 4.61 -8.67 -4.74
N GLY A 108 5.45 -8.71 -5.76
CA GLY A 108 6.02 -9.96 -6.24
C GLY A 108 7.30 -9.75 -7.00
N ALA A 109 8.12 -10.80 -7.04
CA ALA A 109 9.36 -10.86 -7.82
C ALA A 109 9.20 -11.84 -8.99
N ASN A 110 9.27 -11.34 -10.22
CA ASN A 110 9.14 -12.13 -11.44
C ASN A 110 9.89 -11.55 -12.65
N PRO A 111 10.98 -12.21 -13.12
CA PRO A 111 11.51 -13.47 -12.60
C PRO A 111 12.15 -13.28 -11.20
N ALA A 112 12.31 -14.37 -10.48
CA ALA A 112 13.08 -14.44 -9.24
C ALA A 112 14.10 -15.57 -9.37
N THR A 113 15.32 -15.21 -9.75
CA THR A 113 16.40 -16.15 -10.05
C THR A 113 17.62 -15.78 -9.23
N THR A 114 18.56 -16.71 -9.13
CA THR A 114 19.85 -16.48 -8.48
C THR A 114 20.69 -15.39 -9.16
N ALA A 115 20.41 -15.07 -10.43
CA ALA A 115 21.14 -14.08 -11.22
C ALA A 115 20.44 -12.71 -11.30
N GLY A 116 19.20 -12.59 -10.82
CA GLY A 116 18.46 -11.33 -10.88
C GLY A 116 16.98 -11.44 -10.54
N TYR A 117 16.35 -10.28 -10.35
CA TYR A 117 14.96 -10.17 -9.95
C TYR A 117 14.27 -8.98 -10.63
N ILE A 118 12.95 -9.05 -10.74
CA ILE A 118 12.11 -7.91 -11.10
C ILE A 118 10.96 -7.80 -10.10
N ILE A 119 10.94 -6.75 -9.27
CA ILE A 119 9.86 -6.48 -8.31
C ILE A 119 8.79 -5.63 -8.97
N LYS A 120 7.55 -6.10 -8.87
CA LYS A 120 6.34 -5.35 -9.20
C LYS A 120 5.40 -5.32 -8.00
N GLY A 121 4.54 -4.32 -7.96
CA GLY A 121 3.46 -4.20 -6.98
C GLY A 121 2.11 -4.11 -7.68
N TYR A 122 1.06 -4.61 -7.04
CA TYR A 122 -0.32 -4.46 -7.52
C TYR A 122 -1.00 -3.32 -6.76
N GLY A 123 -1.48 -2.32 -7.49
CA GLY A 123 -2.23 -1.18 -6.96
C GLY A 123 -3.65 -1.57 -6.60
N LYS A 124 -4.62 -0.65 -6.73
CA LYS A 124 -6.02 -1.00 -6.41
C LYS A 124 -6.60 -2.07 -7.35
N SER A 125 -6.28 -1.98 -8.64
CA SER A 125 -6.96 -2.79 -9.67
C SER A 125 -6.04 -3.29 -10.79
N ALA A 126 -4.76 -2.93 -10.78
CA ALA A 126 -3.79 -3.36 -11.79
C ALA A 126 -2.36 -3.30 -11.22
N LEU A 127 -1.40 -3.85 -11.95
CA LEU A 127 0.02 -3.66 -11.67
C LEU A 127 0.38 -2.18 -11.72
N LEU A 128 1.24 -1.77 -10.78
CA LEU A 128 1.81 -0.44 -10.77
C LEU A 128 2.82 -0.30 -11.92
N SER A 129 2.94 0.91 -12.46
CA SER A 129 3.92 1.21 -13.53
C SER A 129 5.38 1.15 -13.05
N LEU A 130 5.60 1.22 -11.73
CA LEU A 130 6.93 1.07 -11.15
C LEU A 130 7.36 -0.39 -11.26
N THR A 131 8.57 -0.58 -11.75
CA THR A 131 9.25 -1.88 -11.78
C THR A 131 10.65 -1.68 -11.21
N LEU A 132 11.07 -2.50 -10.25
CA LEU A 132 12.41 -2.45 -9.66
C LEU A 132 13.20 -3.68 -10.12
N THR A 133 14.45 -3.51 -10.49
CA THR A 133 15.32 -4.56 -11.00
C THR A 133 16.67 -4.50 -10.29
N ASN A 134 17.47 -5.56 -10.40
CA ASN A 134 18.80 -5.68 -9.81
C ASN A 134 19.91 -4.87 -10.51
N GLY A 135 19.56 -4.02 -11.49
CA GLY A 135 20.49 -3.25 -12.33
C GLY A 135 20.42 -3.62 -13.80
#